data_AF-A0A7X7SM81-F1
#
_entry.id   AF-A0A7X7SM81-F1
#
_cell.length_a   1.000
_cell.length_b   1.000
_cell.length_c   1.000
_cell.angle_alpha   90.00
_cell.angle_beta   90.00
_cell.angle_gamma   90.00
#
_symmetry.space_group_name_H-M   'P 1'
#
loop_
_entity.id
_entity.type
_entity.pdbx_description
1 polymer ?
#
loop_
_entity_poly.entity_id
_entity_poly.type
_entity_poly.pdbx_seq_one_letter_code
_entity_poly.pdbx_strand_id
1 'polypeptide(L)'
;AFCVGLQREAAVFARVLRANGFTVDSVACKNGSIPKESLGIADADKLSPGEFEPMCNPIGQASLLEKAGTQLNVILGLCVGHDTLFLRSSAAPTTVLAAKDRVLGHNPMAALYLAESYYREKLFGAAGDAAAGSRD
;
A
#
# COMPACT_ATOMS: atom_id res chain seq x y z
N ALA A 1 4.72 2.68 -8.27
CA ALA A 1 3.26 2.62 -8.04
C ALA A 1 2.91 3.24 -6.69
N PHE A 2 1.80 3.98 -6.55
CA PHE A 2 1.45 4.64 -5.27
C PHE A 2 -0.06 4.70 -5.00
N CYS A 3 -0.44 4.83 -3.73
CA CYS A 3 -1.82 5.09 -3.33
C CYS A 3 -2.16 6.59 -3.47
N VAL A 4 -3.37 6.93 -3.95
CA VAL A 4 -3.82 8.32 -4.05
C VAL A 4 -3.74 9.08 -2.71
N GLY A 5 -3.88 8.38 -1.58
CA GLY A 5 -3.71 8.99 -0.25
C GLY A 5 -2.27 9.34 0.12
N LEU A 6 -1.30 9.09 -0.77
CA LEU A 6 0.13 9.42 -0.64
C LEU A 6 0.62 10.21 -1.86
N GLN A 7 -0.27 10.92 -2.56
CA GLN A 7 0.07 11.61 -3.81
C GLN A 7 1.13 12.71 -3.62
N ARG A 8 1.11 13.41 -2.47
CA ARG A 8 2.08 14.47 -2.18
C ARG A 8 3.48 13.87 -1.97
N GLU A 9 3.55 12.80 -1.19
CA GLU A 9 4.76 12.04 -0.91
C GLU A 9 5.32 11.41 -2.19
N ALA A 10 4.45 10.85 -3.04
CA ALA A 10 4.82 10.33 -4.35
C ALA A 10 5.43 11.40 -5.25
N ALA A 11 4.87 12.62 -5.25
CA ALA A 11 5.40 13.74 -6.03
C ALA A 11 6.78 14.19 -5.53
N VAL A 12 6.98 14.25 -4.22
CA VAL A 12 8.30 14.54 -3.62
C VAL A 12 9.31 13.46 -3.97
N PHE A 13 8.96 12.18 -3.80
CA PHE A 13 9.85 11.07 -4.12
C PHE A 13 10.24 11.04 -5.60
N ALA A 14 9.29 11.25 -6.51
CA ALA A 14 9.56 11.34 -7.93
C ALA A 14 10.50 12.50 -8.29
N ARG A 15 10.38 13.65 -7.61
CA ARG A 15 11.31 14.78 -7.77
C ARG A 15 12.72 14.41 -7.30
N VAL A 16 12.85 13.74 -6.16
CA VAL A 16 14.15 13.26 -5.65
C VAL A 16 14.81 12.33 -6.65
N LEU A 17 14.07 11.32 -7.16
CA LEU A 17 14.61 10.39 -8.16
C LEU A 17 15.04 11.11 -9.45
N ARG A 18 14.21 12.01 -9.99
CA ARG A 18 14.56 12.78 -11.20
C ARG A 18 15.79 13.66 -11.00
N ALA A 19 15.93 14.29 -9.82
CA ALA A 19 17.11 15.09 -9.49
C ALA A 19 18.40 14.25 -9.42
N ASN A 20 18.29 12.93 -9.24
CA ASN A 20 19.40 11.98 -9.21
C ASN A 20 19.54 11.17 -10.51
N GLY A 21 18.98 11.66 -11.62
CA GLY A 21 19.21 11.10 -12.96
C GLY A 21 18.30 9.95 -13.37
N PHE A 22 17.28 9.62 -12.58
CA PHE A 22 16.30 8.60 -12.96
C PHE A 22 15.20 9.17 -13.86
N THR A 23 14.80 8.42 -14.87
CA THR A 23 13.50 8.61 -15.54
C THR A 23 12.41 7.97 -14.69
N VAL A 24 11.29 8.67 -14.47
CA VAL A 24 10.26 8.24 -13.51
C VAL A 24 8.88 8.28 -14.14
N ASP A 25 8.32 7.09 -14.33
CA ASP A 25 6.91 6.83 -14.58
C ASP A 25 6.19 6.47 -13.27
N SER A 26 5.01 7.05 -13.07
CA SER A 26 4.23 6.81 -11.85
C SER A 26 2.77 6.54 -12.18
N VAL A 27 2.19 5.58 -11.46
CA VAL A 27 0.80 5.17 -11.63
C VAL A 27 0.11 5.13 -10.27
N ALA A 28 -1.03 5.82 -10.17
CA ALA A 28 -1.87 5.88 -8.98
C ALA A 28 -2.76 4.63 -8.83
N CYS A 29 -3.16 4.31 -7.60
CA CYS A 29 -3.89 3.08 -7.29
C CYS A 29 -5.27 2.99 -7.95
N LYS A 30 -5.95 4.11 -8.16
CA LYS A 30 -7.29 4.18 -8.79
C LYS A 30 -7.22 4.32 -10.32
N ASN A 31 -6.19 3.75 -10.95
CA ASN A 31 -6.02 3.79 -12.41
C ASN A 31 -7.19 3.07 -13.10
N GLY A 32 -7.63 3.63 -14.24
CA GLY A 32 -8.73 3.08 -15.03
C GLY A 32 -10.14 3.46 -14.56
N SER A 33 -10.28 4.16 -13.42
CA SER A 33 -11.59 4.64 -12.93
C SER A 33 -12.67 3.55 -12.91
N ILE A 34 -12.28 2.35 -12.47
CA ILE A 34 -13.18 1.19 -12.47
C ILE A 34 -14.17 1.36 -11.30
N PRO A 35 -15.50 1.33 -11.53
CA PRO A 35 -16.49 1.44 -10.45
C PRO A 35 -16.44 0.21 -9.55
N LYS A 36 -16.63 0.39 -8.23
CA LYS A 36 -16.66 -0.72 -7.26
C LYS A 36 -17.71 -1.79 -7.60
N GLU A 37 -18.80 -1.39 -8.24
CA GLU A 37 -19.89 -2.26 -8.68
C GLU A 37 -19.40 -3.34 -9.66
N SER A 38 -18.31 -3.11 -10.39
CA SER A 38 -17.72 -4.14 -11.27
C SER A 38 -17.15 -5.33 -10.48
N LEU A 39 -16.94 -5.17 -9.18
CA LEU A 39 -16.54 -6.24 -8.25
C LEU A 39 -17.74 -6.84 -7.49
N GLY A 40 -18.97 -6.45 -7.83
CA GLY A 40 -20.17 -6.88 -7.13
C GLY A 40 -20.40 -6.17 -5.79
N ILE A 41 -19.69 -5.07 -5.51
CA ILE A 41 -19.94 -4.24 -4.33
C ILE A 41 -21.21 -3.42 -4.61
N ALA A 42 -22.25 -3.59 -3.79
CA ALA A 42 -23.48 -2.84 -3.94
C ALA A 42 -23.26 -1.36 -3.61
N ASP A 43 -24.09 -0.48 -4.18
CA ASP A 43 -24.01 0.96 -3.92
C ASP A 43 -24.16 1.30 -2.42
N ALA A 44 -25.00 0.55 -1.70
CA ALA A 44 -25.21 0.67 -0.26
C ALA A 44 -23.95 0.32 0.57
N ASP A 45 -23.05 -0.49 0.03
CA ASP A 45 -21.79 -0.90 0.68
C ASP A 45 -20.62 0.03 0.33
N LYS A 46 -20.85 1.07 -0.48
CA LYS A 46 -19.84 2.09 -0.77
C LYS A 46 -19.58 2.97 0.45
N LEU A 47 -18.42 3.63 0.44
CA LEU A 47 -18.12 4.65 1.45
C LEU A 47 -19.01 5.90 1.25
N SER A 48 -19.42 6.15 0.02
CA SER A 48 -20.31 7.25 -0.37
C SER A 48 -21.40 6.72 -1.29
N PRO A 49 -22.48 6.13 -0.74
CA PRO A 49 -23.62 5.64 -1.53
C PRO A 49 -24.21 6.74 -2.42
N GLY A 50 -24.66 6.38 -3.62
CA GLY A 50 -25.17 7.30 -4.64
C GLY A 50 -24.09 8.05 -5.43
N GLU A 51 -22.81 7.94 -5.05
CA GLU A 51 -21.70 8.56 -5.75
C GLU A 51 -20.85 7.55 -6.52
N PHE A 52 -20.12 8.06 -7.53
CA PHE A 52 -19.11 7.28 -8.22
C PHE A 52 -17.92 7.03 -7.30
N GLU A 53 -17.66 5.77 -6.96
CA GLU A 53 -16.50 5.38 -6.16
C GLU A 53 -15.59 4.42 -6.93
N PRO A 54 -14.41 4.88 -7.38
CA PRO A 54 -13.49 4.01 -8.12
C PRO A 54 -12.72 3.06 -7.18
N MET A 55 -12.58 1.81 -7.60
CA MET A 55 -11.74 0.82 -6.94
C MET A 55 -10.25 1.04 -7.24
N CYS A 56 -9.38 0.44 -6.41
CA CYS A 56 -7.96 0.37 -6.72
C CYS A 56 -7.69 -0.80 -7.68
N ASN A 57 -6.77 -0.61 -8.62
CA ASN A 57 -6.39 -1.60 -9.63
C ASN A 57 -4.87 -1.86 -9.60
N PRO A 58 -4.35 -2.66 -8.64
CA PRO A 58 -2.92 -2.91 -8.51
C PRO A 58 -2.32 -3.69 -9.68
N ILE A 59 -3.08 -4.62 -10.28
CA ILE A 59 -2.66 -5.36 -11.47
C ILE A 59 -2.52 -4.39 -12.67
N GLY A 60 -3.47 -3.46 -12.81
CA GLY A 60 -3.38 -2.37 -13.77
C GLY A 60 -2.16 -1.47 -13.55
N GLN A 61 -1.79 -1.18 -12.29
CA GLN A 61 -0.55 -0.44 -12.01
C GLN A 61 0.68 -1.17 -12.53
N ALA A 62 0.78 -2.48 -12.28
CA ALA A 62 1.90 -3.29 -12.74
C ALA A 62 1.97 -3.32 -14.28
N SER A 63 0.84 -3.59 -14.94
CA SER A 63 0.77 -3.63 -16.41
C SER A 63 1.08 -2.29 -17.07
N LEU A 64 0.64 -1.17 -16.49
CA LEU A 64 0.95 0.16 -17.02
C LEU A 64 2.44 0.50 -16.89
N LEU A 65 3.08 0.09 -15.80
CA LEU A 65 4.52 0.29 -15.59
C LEU A 65 5.37 -0.62 -16.49
N GLU A 66 4.92 -1.87 -16.71
CA GLU A 66 5.51 -2.76 -17.70
C GLU A 66 5.46 -2.15 -19.11
N LYS A 67 4.30 -1.62 -19.53
CA LYS A 67 4.14 -0.92 -20.81
C LYS A 67 5.01 0.33 -20.92
N ALA A 68 5.27 1.01 -19.80
CA ALA A 68 6.20 2.14 -19.74
C ALA A 68 7.68 1.70 -19.79
N GLY A 69 7.96 0.40 -19.71
CA GLY A 69 9.33 -0.14 -19.79
C GLY A 69 10.15 0.09 -18.51
N THR A 70 9.50 0.23 -17.35
CA THR A 70 10.23 0.44 -16.08
C THR A 70 11.10 -0.76 -15.74
N GLN A 71 12.35 -0.49 -15.32
CA GLN A 71 13.34 -1.52 -14.99
C GLN A 71 13.40 -1.86 -13.49
N LEU A 72 12.89 -0.97 -12.65
CA LEU A 72 12.75 -1.14 -11.21
C LEU A 72 11.47 -0.44 -10.76
N ASN A 73 10.64 -1.15 -10.00
CA ASN A 73 9.43 -0.61 -9.43
C ASN A 73 9.59 -0.31 -7.94
N VAL A 74 9.03 0.83 -7.51
CA VAL A 74 8.93 1.19 -6.10
C VAL A 74 7.45 1.36 -5.74
N ILE A 75 7.03 0.64 -4.72
CA ILE A 75 5.71 0.74 -4.11
C ILE A 75 5.74 1.81 -3.02
N LEU A 76 4.77 2.72 -3.05
CA LEU A 76 4.54 3.70 -2.01
C LEU A 76 3.12 3.59 -1.45
N GLY A 77 3.01 2.81 -0.37
CA GLY A 77 1.84 2.63 0.47
C GLY A 77 0.58 2.22 -0.29
N LEU A 78 0.60 1.11 -1.03
CA LEU A 78 -0.67 0.47 -1.39
C LEU A 78 -1.17 -0.34 -0.19
N CYS A 79 -2.46 -0.67 -0.19
CA CYS A 79 -3.03 -1.51 0.87
C CYS A 79 -2.38 -2.90 0.85
N VAL A 80 -2.37 -3.59 2.01
CA VAL A 80 -1.69 -4.90 2.18
C VAL A 80 -1.97 -5.89 1.05
N GLY A 81 -3.25 -6.13 0.72
CA GLY A 81 -3.60 -7.04 -0.38
C GLY A 81 -3.21 -6.52 -1.77
N HIS A 82 -3.24 -5.21 -1.97
CA HIS A 82 -2.87 -4.59 -3.25
C HIS A 82 -1.37 -4.63 -3.50
N ASP A 83 -0.55 -4.50 -2.45
CA ASP A 83 0.90 -4.69 -2.54
C ASP A 83 1.22 -6.10 -3.04
N THR A 84 0.63 -7.13 -2.43
CA THR A 84 0.84 -8.53 -2.84
C THR A 84 0.44 -8.77 -4.30
N LEU A 85 -0.71 -8.24 -4.73
CA LEU A 85 -1.16 -8.39 -6.12
C LEU A 85 -0.26 -7.65 -7.11
N PHE A 86 0.22 -6.46 -6.76
CA PHE A 86 1.19 -5.73 -7.58
C PHE A 86 2.50 -6.52 -7.69
N LEU A 87 3.07 -6.96 -6.56
CA LEU A 87 4.33 -7.70 -6.51
C LEU A 87 4.27 -8.98 -7.34
N ARG A 88 3.17 -9.73 -7.23
CA ARG A 88 2.94 -10.94 -8.04
C ARG A 88 2.87 -10.65 -9.54
N SER A 89 2.36 -9.49 -9.92
CA SER A 89 2.06 -9.15 -11.33
C SER A 89 3.14 -8.28 -11.98
N SER A 90 4.12 -7.79 -11.23
CA SER A 90 5.17 -6.92 -11.75
C SER A 90 6.18 -7.72 -12.57
N ALA A 91 6.42 -7.28 -13.81
CA ALA A 91 7.47 -7.84 -14.67
C ALA A 91 8.89 -7.41 -14.22
N ALA A 92 9.02 -6.26 -13.56
CA ALA A 92 10.28 -5.74 -13.06
C ALA A 92 10.47 -6.03 -11.56
N PRO A 93 11.72 -6.16 -11.07
CA PRO A 93 12.01 -6.18 -9.65
C PRO A 93 11.32 -5.04 -8.92
N THR A 94 10.78 -5.33 -7.75
CA THR A 94 9.98 -4.36 -6.99
C THR A 94 10.45 -4.29 -5.55
N THR A 95 10.58 -3.07 -5.04
CA THR A 95 10.79 -2.81 -3.62
C THR A 95 9.66 -1.94 -3.04
N VAL A 96 9.54 -1.90 -1.72
CA VAL A 96 8.53 -1.13 -1.00
C VAL A 96 9.23 -0.04 -0.22
N LEU A 97 8.94 1.22 -0.54
CA LEU A 97 9.47 2.37 0.19
C LEU A 97 8.72 2.58 1.51
N ALA A 98 7.41 2.34 1.50
CA ALA A 98 6.56 2.56 2.65
C ALA A 98 5.36 1.60 2.61
N ALA A 99 5.14 0.83 3.67
CA ALA A 99 3.92 0.05 3.83
C ALA A 99 2.75 0.98 4.19
N LYS A 100 1.52 0.64 3.76
CA LYS A 100 0.34 1.44 4.13
C LYS A 100 -0.01 1.22 5.59
N ASP A 101 0.55 2.07 6.44
CA ASP A 101 0.14 2.23 7.83
C ASP A 101 -0.26 3.68 8.06
N ARG A 102 -1.56 3.95 8.24
CA ARG A 102 -2.02 5.32 8.56
C ARG A 102 -1.89 5.66 10.04
N VAL A 103 -1.77 4.66 10.91
CA VAL A 103 -1.72 4.84 12.36
C VAL A 103 -0.31 5.27 12.77
N LEU A 104 0.72 4.64 12.20
CA LEU A 104 2.12 4.89 12.53
C LEU A 104 2.87 5.66 11.46
N GLY A 105 2.17 6.43 10.62
CA GLY A 105 2.80 7.27 9.60
C GLY A 105 3.68 6.48 8.65
N HIS A 106 3.21 5.31 8.20
CA HIS A 106 3.88 4.40 7.28
C HIS A 106 5.11 3.69 7.85
N ASN A 107 5.23 3.60 9.18
CA ASN A 107 6.28 2.88 9.89
C ASN A 107 5.70 1.74 10.77
N PRO A 108 5.28 0.61 10.18
CA PRO A 108 4.67 -0.49 10.94
C PRO A 108 5.65 -1.17 11.92
N MET A 109 6.97 -1.05 11.71
CA MET A 109 7.96 -1.57 12.67
C MET A 109 7.85 -0.92 14.04
N ALA A 110 7.35 0.33 14.12
CA ALA A 110 7.11 0.98 15.41
C ALA A 110 6.11 0.21 16.27
N ALA A 111 5.13 -0.49 15.68
CA ALA A 111 4.23 -1.35 16.46
C ALA A 111 4.99 -2.51 17.11
N LEU A 112 5.93 -3.12 16.39
CA LEU A 112 6.71 -4.26 16.87
C LEU A 112 7.70 -3.84 17.97
N TYR A 113 8.37 -2.69 17.80
CA TYR A 113 9.26 -2.15 18.82
C TYR A 113 8.54 -1.84 20.14
N LEU A 114 7.25 -1.50 20.06
CA LEU A 114 6.41 -1.19 21.22
C LEU A 114 5.59 -2.38 21.70
N ALA A 115 5.68 -3.54 21.03
CA ALA A 115 4.81 -4.68 21.29
C ALA A 115 4.98 -5.25 22.69
N GLU A 116 6.20 -5.21 23.23
CA GLU A 116 6.49 -5.66 24.60
C GLU A 116 6.33 -4.56 25.65
N SER A 117 5.89 -3.35 25.27
CA SER A 117 5.75 -2.20 26.16
C SER A 117 4.39 -1.51 25.98
N TYR A 118 4.38 -0.27 25.51
CA TYR A 118 3.20 0.57 25.43
C TYR A 118 2.07 -0.02 24.57
N TYR A 119 2.38 -0.92 23.64
CA TYR A 119 1.39 -1.55 22.76
C TYR A 119 1.05 -2.99 23.16
N ARG A 120 1.58 -3.50 24.29
CA ARG A 120 1.39 -4.90 24.71
C ARG A 120 -0.06 -5.29 24.83
N GLU A 121 -0.82 -4.59 25.67
CA GLU A 121 -2.25 -4.90 25.87
C GLU A 121 -3.04 -4.78 24.55
N LYS A 122 -2.72 -3.79 23.73
CA LYS A 122 -3.39 -3.56 22.44
C LYS A 122 -3.14 -4.68 21.43
N LEU A 123 -1.94 -5.24 21.39
CA LEU A 123 -1.55 -6.25 20.40
C LEU A 123 -1.80 -7.69 20.88
N PHE A 124 -1.67 -7.96 22.18
CA PHE A 124 -1.75 -9.31 22.73
C PHE A 124 -2.96 -9.54 23.65
N GLY A 125 -3.68 -8.49 24.05
CA GLY A 125 -4.82 -8.58 24.97
C GLY A 125 -4.44 -9.08 26.37
N ALA A 126 -5.45 -9.25 27.24
CA ALA A 126 -5.25 -9.77 28.60
C ALA A 126 -4.80 -11.26 28.65
N ALA A 127 -5.00 -12.02 27.57
CA ALA A 127 -4.65 -13.44 27.49
C ALA A 127 -3.23 -13.72 26.97
N GLY A 128 -2.56 -12.72 26.38
CA GLY A 128 -1.23 -12.85 25.81
C GLY A 128 -0.10 -13.08 26.84
N ASP A 129 -0.36 -12.78 28.11
CA ASP A 129 0.60 -12.97 29.19
C ASP A 129 0.81 -14.46 29.55
N ALA A 130 -0.17 -15.33 29.28
CA ALA A 130 -0.07 -16.76 29.60
C ALA A 130 0.85 -17.54 28.64
N ALA A 131 1.05 -17.07 27.41
CA ALA A 131 1.84 -17.75 26.38
C ALA A 131 3.34 -17.37 26.39
N ALA A 132 3.71 -16.27 27.05
CA ALA A 132 5.10 -15.77 27.07
C ALA A 132 6.00 -16.49 28.12
N GLY A 133 5.45 -17.42 28.89
CA GLY A 133 6.12 -18.15 29.98
C GLY A 133 6.90 -19.40 29.56
N SER A 134 6.83 -19.85 28.31
CA SER A 134 7.70 -20.91 27.78
C SER A 134 8.69 -20.31 26.78
N ARG A 135 9.84 -19.88 27.29
CA ARG A 135 10.98 -19.51 26.44
C ARG A 135 11.91 -20.72 26.39
N ASP A 136 12.05 -21.31 25.20
CA ASP A 136 13.19 -22.14 24.83
C ASP A 136 14.48 -21.30 24.75
#